data_AF-A0A371ETM6-F1
#
_entry.id   AF-A0A371ETM6-F1
#
_cell.length_a   1.000
_cell.length_b   1.000
_cell.length_c   1.000
_cell.angle_alpha   90.00
_cell.angle_beta   90.00
_cell.angle_gamma   90.00
#
_symmetry.space_group_name_H-M   'P 1'
#
loop_
_entity.id
_entity.type
_entity.pdbx_description
1 polymer ?
#
loop_
_entity_poly.entity_id
_entity_poly.type
_entity_poly.pdbx_seq_one_letter_code
_entity_poly.pdbx_strand_id
1 'polypeptide(L)'
;MAEQREEELRRQIENLRTRNEQELEGRGEHVAQPLWKQPFCEEIDEARIPPHFREILVDPFDGTQDPHAHLQAFQTQMYISGGMIS
;
A
#
# COMPACT_ATOMS: atom_id res chain seq x y z
N MET A 1 -9.88 14.08 28.84
CA MET A 1 -9.93 12.74 28.19
C MET A 1 -9.56 12.80 26.71
N ALA A 2 -10.24 13.61 25.88
CA ALA A 2 -9.92 13.73 24.45
C ALA A 2 -8.56 14.41 24.18
N GLU A 3 -8.26 15.51 24.89
CA GLU A 3 -7.00 16.24 24.73
C GLU A 3 -5.77 15.39 25.10
N GLN A 4 -5.85 14.61 26.19
CA GLN A 4 -4.77 13.72 26.60
C GLN A 4 -4.50 12.60 25.56
N ARG A 5 -5.55 12.12 24.89
CA ARG A 5 -5.44 11.16 23.78
C ARG A 5 -4.82 11.79 22.54
N GLU A 6 -5.15 13.05 22.26
CA GLU A 6 -4.57 13.80 21.15
C GLU A 6 -3.07 14.08 21.38
N GLU A 7 -2.70 14.48 22.60
CA GLU A 7 -1.32 14.75 22.97
C GLU A 7 -0.47 13.47 22.95
N GLU A 8 -1.04 12.36 23.43
CA GLU A 8 -0.44 11.03 23.29
C GLU A 8 -0.20 10.65 21.82
N LEU A 9 -1.18 10.89 20.95
CA LEU A 9 -1.05 10.62 19.51
C LEU A 9 0.03 11.48 18.86
N ARG A 10 0.09 12.78 19.20
CA ARG A 10 1.13 13.69 18.72
C ARG A 10 2.53 13.21 19.14
N ARG A 11 2.67 12.79 20.40
CA ARG A 11 3.93 12.24 20.92
C ARG A 11 4.33 10.95 20.20
N GLN A 12 3.38 10.07 19.88
CA GLN A 12 3.65 8.84 19.12
C GLN A 12 4.09 9.15 17.68
N ILE A 13 3.44 10.11 17.02
CA ILE A 13 3.81 10.56 15.66
C ILE A 13 5.22 11.15 15.65
N GLU A 14 5.55 11.98 16.64
CA GLU A 14 6.89 12.57 16.77
C GLU A 14 7.97 11.50 16.95
N ASN A 15 7.76 10.54 17.87
CA ASN A 15 8.70 9.43 18.06
C ASN A 15 8.87 8.56 16.81
N LEU A 16 7.79 8.30 16.07
CA LEU A 16 7.85 7.55 14.80
C LEU A 16 8.65 8.30 13.73
N ARG A 17 8.50 9.64 13.66
CA ARG A 17 9.25 10.49 12.73
C ARG A 17 10.74 10.50 13.07
N THR A 18 11.09 10.71 14.34
CA THR A 18 12.49 10.70 14.79
C THR A 18 13.18 9.36 14.56
N ARG A 19 12.47 8.24 14.77
CA ARG A 19 13.00 6.89 14.47
C ARG A 19 13.26 6.69 12.98
N ASN A 20 12.35 7.17 12.12
CA ASN A 20 12.51 7.10 10.66
C ASN A 20 13.71 7.93 10.18
N GLU A 21 13.90 9.13 10.73
CA GLU A 21 15.02 10.01 10.38
C GLU A 21 16.37 9.36 10.75
N GLN A 22 16.46 8.70 11.91
CA GLN A 22 17.67 7.97 12.33
C GLN A 22 17.95 6.72 11.47
N GLU A 23 16.92 6.00 11.02
CA GLU A 23 17.12 4.89 10.06
C GLU A 23 17.61 5.40 8.70
N LEU A 24 17.21 6.60 8.29
CA LEU A 24 17.64 7.22 7.03
C LEU A 24 19.11 7.64 7.06
N GLU A 25 19.62 8.13 8.20
CA GLU A 25 21.03 8.51 8.36
C GLU A 25 22.01 7.33 8.37
N GLY A 26 21.54 6.11 8.72
CA GLY A 26 22.36 4.89 8.72
C GLY A 26 22.52 4.23 7.34
N ARG A 27 21.67 4.58 6.37
CA ARG A 27 21.77 4.13 4.97
C ARG A 27 22.34 5.26 4.14
N GLY A 28 23.67 5.30 4.03
CA GLY A 28 24.37 6.26 3.18
C GLY A 28 23.78 6.33 1.78
N GLU A 29 23.56 7.56 1.33
CA GLU A 29 23.53 8.01 -0.07
C GLU A 29 22.93 7.02 -1.10
N HIS A 30 21.74 6.48 -0.83
CA HIS A 30 20.86 6.06 -1.91
C HIS A 30 19.54 6.79 -1.72
N VAL A 31 19.12 7.47 -2.78
CA VAL A 31 17.96 8.36 -2.84
C VAL A 31 16.70 7.52 -2.67
N ALA A 32 16.39 7.10 -1.44
CA ALA A 32 15.10 6.54 -1.10
C ALA A 32 14.24 7.72 -0.64
N GLN A 33 13.25 8.04 -1.47
CA GLN A 33 12.19 8.96 -1.12
C GLN A 33 11.64 8.66 0.27
N PRO A 34 11.05 9.66 0.96
CA PRO A 34 10.55 9.44 2.29
C PRO A 34 9.57 8.27 2.29
N LEU A 35 9.92 7.21 3.02
CA LEU A 35 9.25 5.90 3.08
C LEU A 35 7.74 5.98 3.39
N TRP A 36 7.26 7.15 3.82
CA TRP A 36 5.85 7.47 4.03
C TRP A 36 5.07 7.80 2.75
N LYS A 37 5.71 7.89 1.58
CA LYS A 37 5.03 8.10 0.29
C LYS A 37 4.75 6.82 -0.49
N GLN A 38 5.50 5.75 -0.25
CA GLN A 38 5.25 4.47 -0.90
C GLN A 38 5.25 3.34 0.15
N PRO A 39 4.15 2.59 0.29
CA PRO A 39 4.09 1.43 1.18
C PRO A 39 4.93 0.23 0.66
N PHE A 40 5.63 0.41 -0.46
CA PHE A 40 6.39 -0.61 -1.15
C PHE A 40 7.89 -0.29 -1.01
N CYS A 41 8.70 -1.33 -0.76
CA CYS A 41 10.16 -1.21 -0.73
C CYS A 41 10.72 -1.07 -2.15
N GLU A 42 11.96 -0.55 -2.27
CA GLU A 42 12.70 -0.39 -3.53
C GLU A 42 12.71 -1.67 -4.39
N GLU A 43 12.71 -2.84 -3.75
CA GLU A 43 12.58 -4.16 -4.39
C GLU A 43 11.33 -4.31 -5.28
N ILE A 44 10.20 -3.72 -4.89
CA ILE A 44 8.95 -3.76 -5.65
C ILE A 44 9.02 -2.79 -6.83
N ASP A 45 9.64 -1.62 -6.65
CA ASP A 45 9.78 -0.62 -7.71
C ASP A 45 10.77 -1.10 -8.79
N GLU A 46 11.81 -1.84 -8.40
CA GLU A 46 12.80 -2.43 -9.31
C GLU A 46 12.37 -3.79 -9.87
N ALA A 47 11.33 -4.40 -9.32
CA ALA A 47 10.83 -5.70 -9.78
C ALA A 47 10.37 -5.61 -11.24
N ARG A 48 10.98 -6.44 -12.09
CA ARG A 48 10.53 -6.57 -13.47
C ARG A 48 9.20 -7.31 -13.50
N ILE A 49 8.20 -6.70 -14.13
CA ILE A 49 6.92 -7.36 -14.41
C ILE A 49 7.19 -8.63 -15.23
N PRO A 50 6.75 -9.81 -14.78
CA PRO A 50 6.93 -11.04 -15.53
C PRO A 50 6.28 -10.93 -16.93
N PRO A 51 6.90 -11.47 -17.98
CA PRO A 51 6.41 -11.31 -19.36
C PRO A 51 5.04 -11.97 -19.63
N HIS A 52 4.58 -12.85 -18.74
CA HIS A 52 3.26 -13.50 -18.82
C HIS A 52 2.25 -12.92 -17.83
N PHE A 53 2.62 -11.86 -17.11
CA PHE A 53 1.70 -11.18 -16.21
C PHE A 53 0.54 -10.59 -17.02
N ARG A 54 -0.68 -10.88 -16.58
CA ARG A 54 -1.89 -10.28 -17.14
C ARG A 54 -2.51 -9.43 -16.06
N GLU A 55 -2.49 -8.13 -16.27
CA GLU A 55 -3.21 -7.21 -15.40
C GLU A 55 -4.71 -7.52 -15.47
N ILE A 56 -5.31 -7.62 -14.29
CA ILE A 56 -6.74 -7.83 -14.15
C ILE A 56 -7.41 -6.47 -14.25
N LEU A 57 -8.00 -6.19 -15.41
CA LEU A 57 -8.82 -4.99 -15.61
C LEU A 57 -10.26 -5.30 -15.21
N VAL A 58 -10.61 -4.98 -13.97
CA VAL A 58 -12.00 -4.88 -13.50
C VAL A 58 -12.32 -3.40 -13.40
N ASP A 59 -13.48 -2.98 -13.94
CA ASP A 59 -13.92 -1.60 -13.83
C ASP A 59 -13.97 -1.20 -12.35
N PRO A 60 -13.39 -0.06 -11.95
CA PRO A 60 -13.44 0.40 -10.56
C PRO A 60 -14.88 0.60 -10.07
N PHE A 61 -15.10 0.39 -8.78
CA PHE A 61 -16.40 0.68 -8.18
C PHE A 61 -16.64 2.19 -8.13
N ASP A 62 -17.64 2.64 -8.87
CA ASP A 62 -18.00 4.07 -8.97
C ASP A 62 -19.08 4.49 -7.96
N GLY A 63 -19.57 3.56 -7.14
CA GLY A 63 -20.64 3.80 -6.16
C GLY A 63 -22.06 3.81 -6.72
N THR A 64 -22.22 3.65 -8.03
CA THR A 64 -23.53 3.56 -8.71
C THR A 64 -23.92 2.14 -9.06
N GLN A 65 -22.92 1.25 -9.18
CA GLN A 65 -23.09 -0.18 -9.43
C GLN A 65 -23.69 -0.90 -8.21
N ASP A 66 -24.34 -2.05 -8.46
CA ASP A 66 -24.75 -2.96 -7.39
C ASP A 66 -23.49 -3.56 -6.70
N PRO A 67 -23.34 -3.41 -5.36
CA PRO A 67 -22.16 -3.89 -4.66
C PRO A 67 -21.93 -5.39 -4.78
N HIS A 68 -23.00 -6.20 -4.81
CA HIS A 68 -22.89 -7.64 -4.91
C HIS A 68 -22.44 -8.08 -6.31
N ALA A 69 -23.00 -7.50 -7.37
CA ALA A 69 -22.61 -7.76 -8.74
C ALA A 69 -21.15 -7.33 -9.00
N HIS A 70 -20.74 -6.17 -8.48
CA HIS A 70 -19.36 -5.70 -8.59
C HIS A 70 -18.38 -6.68 -7.91
N LEU A 71 -18.70 -7.12 -6.69
CA LEU A 71 -17.87 -8.09 -5.97
C LEU A 71 -17.79 -9.44 -6.72
N GLN A 72 -18.91 -9.91 -7.26
CA GLN A 72 -18.96 -11.15 -8.03
C GLN A 72 -18.11 -11.06 -9.32
N ALA A 73 -18.18 -9.95 -10.04
CA ALA A 73 -17.35 -9.71 -11.22
C ALA A 73 -15.85 -9.72 -10.87
N PHE A 74 -15.48 -9.06 -9.77
CA PHE A 74 -14.11 -9.06 -9.26
C PHE A 74 -13.62 -10.47 -8.91
N GLN A 75 -14.39 -11.23 -8.12
CA GLN A 75 -14.04 -12.60 -7.72
C GLN A 75 -13.91 -13.54 -8.92
N THR A 76 -14.81 -13.43 -9.90
CA THR A 76 -14.76 -14.22 -11.14
C THR A 76 -13.47 -13.94 -11.90
N GLN A 77 -13.09 -12.67 -11.99
CA GLN A 77 -11.89 -12.27 -12.71
C GLN A 77 -10.60 -12.74 -12.00
N MET A 78 -10.58 -12.69 -10.65
CA MET A 78 -9.49 -13.26 -9.84
C MET A 78 -9.37 -14.79 -9.97
N TYR A 79 -10.50 -15.48 -10.13
CA TYR A 79 -10.52 -16.92 -10.35
C TYR A 79 -9.95 -17.30 -11.73
N ILE A 80 -10.37 -16.60 -12.78
CA ILE A 80 -9.91 -16.85 -14.16
C ILE A 80 -8.42 -16.54 -14.34
N SER A 81 -7.93 -15.49 -13.68
CA SER A 81 -6.52 -15.08 -13.76
C SER A 81 -5.58 -15.92 -12.89
N GLY A 82 -6.10 -16.84 -12.06
CA GLY A 82 -5.31 -17.64 -11.13
C GLY A 82 -4.75 -16.83 -9.94
N GLY A 83 -5.29 -15.64 -9.67
CA GLY A 83 -4.83 -14.73 -8.62
C GLY A 83 -5.41 -15.00 -7.23
N MET A 84 -6.24 -16.03 -7.04
CA MET A 84 -6.71 -16.39 -5.70
C MET A 84 -5.53 -16.86 -4.85
N ILE A 85 -5.19 -16.07 -3.83
CA ILE A 85 -4.29 -16.50 -2.76
C ILE A 85 -5.11 -17.43 -1.86
N SER A 86 -4.73 -18.71 -1.82
CA SER A 86 -5.38 -19.73 -0.98
C SER A 86 -4.98 -19.63 0.48
#